data_AF-A0A7X4JLT4-F1
#
_entry.id   AF-A0A7X4JLT4-F1
#
_cell.length_a   1.000
_cell.length_b   1.000
_cell.length_c   1.000
_cell.angle_alpha   90.00
_cell.angle_beta   90.00
_cell.angle_gamma   90.00
#
_symmetry.space_group_name_H-M   'P 1'
#
loop_
_entity.id
_entity.type
_entity.pdbx_description
1 polymer ?
#
loop_
_entity_poly.entity_id
_entity_poly.type
_entity_poly.pdbx_seq_one_letter_code
_entity_poly.pdbx_strand_id
1 'polypeptide(L)'
;MKRPVFLTLIGIGVALLVVGIVFVVPWSGQVFNEMETITELHHQLIRDLEASAHEPLTAEQEKLLAQLLEIAAGTDISENPNDLERVLSSEPYLTSLKAVEGESYEDFSAYIAAMPTPSIRTAARARIQATFGADKGDEELEIWTNYYFKVREWGITVEDPHDIMFKLDKLHELHQTYLIAPLMENDVEISGFHTQIVQIGMSTFFMAEHTQVFKEVWHERLKMDGYLSGLLWCAIATPAEFGLMRSFFTDMTAFQALIFERPGLQE
;
A
#
# COMPACT_ATOMS: atom_id res chain seq x y z
N MET A 1 17.28 -14.37 -0.03
CA MET A 1 16.34 -13.24 -0.20
C MET A 1 14.94 -13.72 0.12
N LYS A 2 14.26 -13.06 1.07
CA LYS A 2 12.83 -13.29 1.33
C LYS A 2 12.06 -12.97 0.04
N ARG A 3 11.07 -13.80 -0.34
CA ARG A 3 10.16 -13.41 -1.44
C ARG A 3 9.50 -12.09 -1.04
N PRO A 4 9.35 -11.11 -1.95
CA PRO A 4 8.66 -9.87 -1.61
C PRO A 4 7.22 -10.20 -1.24
N VAL A 5 6.93 -10.23 0.07
CA VAL A 5 5.60 -10.51 0.62
C VAL A 5 4.59 -9.52 0.04
N PHE A 6 5.03 -8.30 -0.28
CA PHE A 6 4.29 -7.28 -1.04
C PHE A 6 3.68 -7.80 -2.37
N LEU A 7 4.45 -8.58 -3.15
CA LEU A 7 3.94 -9.23 -4.36
C LEU A 7 2.95 -10.35 -4.06
N THR A 8 2.81 -10.83 -2.82
CA THR A 8 1.77 -11.77 -2.38
C THR A 8 0.55 -11.03 -1.83
N LEU A 9 0.77 -9.88 -1.17
CA LEU A 9 -0.23 -9.05 -0.48
C LEU A 9 -1.13 -8.21 -1.40
N ILE A 10 -0.59 -7.71 -2.52
CA ILE A 10 -1.43 -7.16 -3.60
C ILE A 10 -2.46 -8.21 -4.07
N GLY A 11 -2.21 -9.51 -3.83
CA GLY A 11 -3.07 -10.64 -4.21
C GLY A 11 -4.36 -10.75 -3.45
N ILE A 12 -4.35 -10.40 -2.17
CA ILE A 12 -5.51 -10.61 -1.34
C ILE A 12 -6.34 -9.32 -1.26
N GLY A 13 -5.71 -8.13 -1.34
CA GLY A 13 -6.44 -6.88 -1.57
C GLY A 13 -7.30 -6.90 -2.85
N VAL A 14 -6.84 -7.61 -3.89
CA VAL A 14 -7.60 -7.81 -5.13
C VAL A 14 -8.48 -9.08 -5.12
N ALA A 15 -8.24 -10.05 -4.23
CA ALA A 15 -9.20 -11.14 -4.00
C ALA A 15 -10.43 -10.63 -3.22
N LEU A 16 -10.24 -9.66 -2.32
CA LEU A 16 -11.34 -9.01 -1.58
C LEU A 16 -12.17 -8.08 -2.48
N LEU A 17 -11.59 -7.62 -3.61
CA LEU A 17 -12.33 -7.04 -4.74
C LEU A 17 -13.30 -8.02 -5.39
N VAL A 18 -13.28 -9.32 -5.12
CA VAL A 18 -14.27 -10.28 -5.69
C VAL A 18 -15.55 -10.32 -4.85
N VAL A 19 -15.59 -9.78 -3.63
CA VAL A 19 -16.56 -10.24 -2.63
C VAL A 19 -17.75 -9.30 -2.36
N GLY A 20 -17.68 -8.04 -2.79
CA GLY A 20 -18.80 -7.10 -2.70
C GLY A 20 -20.10 -7.51 -3.45
N ILE A 21 -20.14 -8.67 -4.13
CA ILE A 21 -21.33 -9.28 -4.75
C ILE A 21 -22.46 -9.50 -3.72
N VAL A 22 -22.11 -9.71 -2.46
CA VAL A 22 -23.03 -10.34 -1.52
C VAL A 22 -24.01 -9.37 -0.84
N PHE A 23 -23.78 -8.05 -0.91
CA PHE A 23 -24.58 -7.07 -0.16
C PHE A 23 -25.95 -6.72 -0.78
N VAL A 24 -26.23 -7.09 -2.04
CA VAL A 24 -27.41 -6.58 -2.78
C VAL A 24 -28.42 -7.67 -3.17
N VAL A 25 -28.13 -8.96 -2.91
CA VAL A 25 -29.02 -10.09 -3.25
C VAL A 25 -29.76 -10.58 -2.00
N PRO A 26 -31.09 -10.84 -2.04
CA PRO A 26 -31.85 -11.34 -0.90
C PRO A 26 -31.22 -12.59 -0.30
N TRP A 27 -31.08 -12.55 1.03
CA TRP A 27 -30.28 -13.45 1.85
C TRP A 27 -30.64 -14.93 1.66
N SER A 28 -29.72 -15.69 1.06
CA SER A 28 -29.74 -17.15 1.05
C SER A 28 -28.57 -17.69 1.87
N GLY A 29 -28.67 -18.91 2.42
CA GLY A 29 -27.63 -19.50 3.30
C GLY A 29 -26.27 -19.73 2.66
N GLN A 30 -26.17 -19.68 1.32
CA GLN A 30 -24.93 -19.83 0.58
C GLN A 30 -24.04 -18.58 0.68
N VAL A 31 -24.67 -17.41 0.75
CA VAL A 31 -24.06 -16.09 0.93
C VAL A 31 -23.41 -15.92 2.32
N PHE A 32 -23.97 -16.54 3.37
CA PHE A 32 -23.41 -16.49 4.72
C PHE A 32 -22.10 -17.27 4.84
N ASN A 33 -22.01 -18.46 4.25
CA ASN A 33 -20.78 -19.26 4.24
C ASN A 33 -19.66 -18.59 3.43
N GLU A 34 -20.03 -17.90 2.34
CA GLU A 34 -19.09 -17.10 1.55
C GLU A 34 -18.58 -15.91 2.38
N MET A 35 -19.45 -15.15 3.07
CA MET A 35 -19.01 -14.06 3.96
C MET A 35 -18.09 -14.53 5.10
N GLU A 36 -18.38 -15.68 5.71
CA GLU A 36 -17.55 -16.24 6.78
C GLU A 36 -16.17 -16.62 6.24
N THR A 37 -16.11 -17.28 5.08
CA THR A 37 -14.86 -17.62 4.39
C THR A 37 -14.05 -16.37 4.03
N ILE A 38 -14.70 -15.29 3.63
CA ILE A 38 -14.02 -14.07 3.19
C ILE A 38 -13.49 -13.28 4.38
N THR A 39 -14.29 -13.18 5.44
CA THR A 39 -13.86 -12.57 6.69
C THR A 39 -12.66 -13.34 7.25
N GLU A 40 -12.65 -14.67 7.12
CA GLU A 40 -11.52 -15.50 7.54
C GLU A 40 -10.27 -15.32 6.66
N LEU A 41 -10.42 -15.22 5.34
CA LEU A 41 -9.32 -14.92 4.41
C LEU A 41 -8.74 -13.52 4.66
N HIS A 42 -9.58 -12.53 4.94
CA HIS A 42 -9.15 -11.18 5.28
C HIS A 42 -8.41 -11.15 6.62
N HIS A 43 -8.95 -11.78 7.66
CA HIS A 43 -8.25 -11.87 8.94
C HIS A 43 -6.93 -12.64 8.81
N GLN A 44 -6.87 -13.69 7.98
CA GLN A 44 -5.61 -14.39 7.72
C GLN A 44 -4.60 -13.48 7.03
N LEU A 45 -5.04 -12.67 6.06
CA LEU A 45 -4.19 -11.68 5.42
C LEU A 45 -3.64 -10.66 6.41
N ILE A 46 -4.49 -10.11 7.28
CA ILE A 46 -4.04 -9.18 8.32
C ILE A 46 -2.99 -9.84 9.21
N ARG A 47 -3.20 -11.08 9.66
CA ARG A 47 -2.20 -11.83 10.43
C ARG A 47 -0.90 -12.03 9.67
N ASP A 48 -0.96 -12.35 8.38
CA ASP A 48 0.23 -12.55 7.55
C ASP A 48 0.97 -11.24 7.30
N LEU A 49 0.23 -10.11 7.15
CA LEU A 49 0.77 -8.76 7.05
C LEU A 49 1.50 -8.37 8.34
N GLU A 50 0.84 -8.52 9.48
CA GLU A 50 1.41 -8.24 10.79
C GLU A 50 2.66 -9.07 11.02
N ALA A 51 2.60 -10.39 10.76
CA ALA A 51 3.74 -11.27 10.90
C ALA A 51 4.89 -10.82 10.01
N SER A 52 4.63 -10.54 8.74
CA SER A 52 5.64 -10.07 7.78
C SER A 52 6.25 -8.74 8.18
N ALA A 53 5.45 -7.79 8.67
CA ALA A 53 5.92 -6.48 9.08
C ALA A 53 6.75 -6.56 10.38
N HIS A 54 6.45 -7.52 11.27
CA HIS A 54 7.20 -7.74 12.50
C HIS A 54 8.45 -8.59 12.33
N GLU A 55 8.62 -9.27 11.19
CA GLU A 55 9.79 -10.11 10.97
C GLU A 55 11.10 -9.34 11.23
N PRO A 56 12.07 -9.93 11.95
CA PRO A 56 13.36 -9.30 12.12
C PRO A 56 14.07 -9.14 10.77
N LEU A 57 14.97 -8.15 10.73
CA LEU A 57 15.89 -8.00 9.62
C LEU A 57 16.74 -9.27 9.48
N THR A 58 17.02 -9.63 8.23
CA THR A 58 18.06 -10.63 7.94
C THR A 58 19.44 -10.07 8.27
N ALA A 59 20.46 -10.92 8.41
CA ALA A 59 21.82 -10.48 8.69
C ALA A 59 22.35 -9.48 7.63
N GLU A 60 21.97 -9.65 6.36
CA GLU A 60 22.30 -8.71 5.29
C GLU A 60 21.60 -7.35 5.48
N GLN A 61 20.34 -7.36 5.91
CA GLN A 61 19.57 -6.15 6.19
C GLN A 61 20.06 -5.44 7.47
N GLU A 62 20.46 -6.18 8.51
CA GLU A 62 21.08 -5.60 9.72
C GLU A 62 22.42 -4.93 9.38
N LYS A 63 23.23 -5.58 8.53
CA LYS A 63 24.48 -4.99 8.03
C LYS A 63 24.21 -3.71 7.24
N LEU A 64 23.18 -3.70 6.38
CA LEU A 64 22.77 -2.51 5.66
C LEU A 64 22.33 -1.40 6.63
N LEU A 65 21.50 -1.72 7.61
CA LEU A 65 21.05 -0.75 8.62
C LEU A 65 22.25 -0.11 9.33
N ALA A 66 23.24 -0.89 9.76
CA ALA A 66 24.46 -0.37 10.38
C ALA A 66 25.22 0.59 9.45
N GLN A 67 25.36 0.25 8.17
CA GLN A 67 26.00 1.14 7.17
C GLN A 67 25.24 2.45 6.98
N LEU A 68 23.91 2.40 6.91
CA LEU A 68 23.10 3.60 6.75
C LEU A 68 23.12 4.49 8.00
N LEU A 69 23.16 3.90 9.18
CA LEU A 69 23.33 4.64 10.44
C LEU A 69 24.70 5.33 10.52
N GLU A 70 25.77 4.69 10.04
CA GLU A 70 27.09 5.33 9.93
C GLU A 70 27.07 6.52 8.95
N ILE A 71 26.36 6.41 7.82
CA ILE A 71 26.19 7.50 6.84
C ILE A 71 25.32 8.64 7.41
N ALA A 72 24.41 8.31 8.32
CA ALA A 72 23.56 9.25 9.04
C ALA A 72 24.22 9.80 10.32
N ALA A 73 25.48 9.45 10.60
CA ALA A 73 26.17 9.92 11.80
C ALA A 73 26.26 11.46 11.79
N GLY A 74 25.71 12.08 12.84
CA GLY A 74 25.68 13.54 12.97
C GLY A 74 24.52 14.25 12.25
N THR A 75 23.55 13.50 11.71
CA THR A 75 22.28 14.07 11.22
C THR A 75 21.16 13.86 12.23
N ASP A 76 20.38 14.91 12.46
CA ASP A 76 19.14 14.86 13.21
C ASP A 76 17.98 15.08 12.24
N ILE A 77 17.23 14.01 11.95
CA ILE A 77 16.08 14.08 11.03
C ILE A 77 14.93 14.95 11.57
N SER A 78 14.90 15.23 12.88
CA SER A 78 13.94 16.17 13.46
C SER A 78 14.30 17.62 13.16
N GLU A 79 15.58 17.91 12.89
CA GLU A 79 16.06 19.23 12.48
C GLU A 79 16.04 19.39 10.95
N ASN A 80 16.32 18.31 10.21
CA ASN A 80 16.27 18.31 8.74
C ASN A 80 15.65 17.02 8.18
N PRO A 81 14.33 17.02 7.92
CA PRO A 81 13.61 15.88 7.37
C PRO A 81 14.24 15.27 6.11
N ASN A 82 14.90 16.07 5.27
CA ASN A 82 15.54 15.62 4.03
C ASN A 82 16.79 14.75 4.27
N ASP A 83 17.31 14.67 5.49
CA ASP A 83 18.46 13.82 5.79
C ASP A 83 18.16 12.33 5.58
N LEU A 84 16.90 11.90 5.75
CA LEU A 84 16.51 10.54 5.43
C LEU A 84 16.65 10.26 3.93
N GLU A 85 16.16 11.14 3.06
CA GLU A 85 16.28 10.93 1.60
C GLU A 85 17.73 10.92 1.15
N ARG A 86 18.57 11.77 1.76
CA ARG A 86 20.01 11.77 1.52
C ARG A 86 20.64 10.42 1.88
N VAL A 87 20.30 9.86 3.04
CA VAL A 87 20.81 8.56 3.49
C VAL A 87 20.29 7.42 2.60
N LEU A 88 19.01 7.44 2.24
CA LEU A 88 18.41 6.44 1.34
C LEU A 88 18.90 6.59 -0.11
N SER A 89 19.46 7.73 -0.49
CA SER A 89 20.11 7.93 -1.80
C SER A 89 21.57 7.45 -1.82
N SER A 90 22.06 6.85 -0.72
CA SER A 90 23.42 6.31 -0.68
C SER A 90 23.54 4.99 -1.46
N GLU A 91 24.74 4.73 -1.98
CA GLU A 91 25.06 3.52 -2.74
C GLU A 91 24.65 2.21 -2.03
N PRO A 92 24.87 2.03 -0.70
CA PRO A 92 24.45 0.80 -0.01
C PRO A 92 22.95 0.54 -0.10
N TYR A 93 22.12 1.57 0.09
CA TYR A 93 20.67 1.41 0.00
C TYR A 93 20.22 1.17 -1.44
N LEU A 94 20.71 1.95 -2.40
CA LEU A 94 20.36 1.78 -3.82
C LEU A 94 20.76 0.40 -4.36
N THR A 95 21.89 -0.15 -3.90
CA THR A 95 22.31 -1.51 -4.23
C THR A 95 21.35 -2.56 -3.67
N SER A 96 20.93 -2.40 -2.41
CA SER A 96 19.93 -3.27 -1.80
C SER A 96 18.59 -3.18 -2.51
N LEU A 97 18.14 -1.96 -2.82
CA LEU A 97 16.90 -1.70 -3.52
C LEU A 97 16.88 -2.36 -4.89
N LYS A 98 17.97 -2.26 -5.65
CA LYS A 98 18.13 -2.97 -6.93
C LYS A 98 18.04 -4.48 -6.78
N ALA A 99 18.60 -5.05 -5.71
CA ALA A 99 18.49 -6.48 -5.47
C ALA A 99 17.04 -6.91 -5.24
N VAL A 100 16.24 -6.06 -4.57
CA VAL A 100 14.83 -6.35 -4.26
C VAL A 100 13.91 -6.09 -5.45
N GLU A 101 14.01 -4.92 -6.09
CA GLU A 101 13.10 -4.46 -7.15
C GLU A 101 13.55 -4.87 -8.56
N GLY A 102 14.82 -5.26 -8.73
CA GLY A 102 15.39 -5.62 -10.04
C GLY A 102 15.76 -4.44 -10.94
N GLU A 103 15.39 -3.22 -10.55
CA GLU A 103 15.68 -1.97 -11.27
C GLU A 103 16.74 -1.13 -10.58
N SER A 104 17.44 -0.28 -11.34
CA SER A 104 18.42 0.66 -10.79
C SER A 104 17.84 2.06 -10.84
N TYR A 105 17.95 2.77 -9.72
CA TYR A 105 17.52 4.17 -9.58
C TYR A 105 18.75 5.05 -9.33
N GLU A 106 18.71 6.28 -9.84
CA GLU A 106 19.80 7.26 -9.65
C GLU A 106 19.92 7.67 -8.19
N ASP A 107 18.79 7.94 -7.55
CA ASP A 107 18.67 8.30 -6.14
C ASP A 107 17.33 7.80 -5.57
N PHE A 108 17.08 8.06 -4.29
CA PHE A 108 15.82 7.65 -3.66
C PHE A 108 14.61 8.41 -4.24
N SER A 109 14.77 9.68 -4.59
CA SER A 109 13.69 10.49 -5.19
C SER A 109 13.25 9.93 -6.54
N ALA A 110 14.17 9.40 -7.36
CA ALA A 110 13.87 8.73 -8.62
C ALA A 110 13.10 7.42 -8.39
N TYR A 111 13.43 6.66 -7.33
CA TYR A 111 12.63 5.50 -6.93
C TYR A 111 11.22 5.90 -6.50
N ILE A 112 11.08 6.96 -5.69
CA ILE A 112 9.78 7.48 -5.27
C ILE A 112 8.95 7.97 -6.48
N ALA A 113 9.57 8.67 -7.44
CA ALA A 113 8.89 9.12 -8.66
C ALA A 113 8.46 7.97 -9.57
N ALA A 114 9.12 6.81 -9.48
CA ALA A 114 8.74 5.61 -10.21
C ALA A 114 7.60 4.83 -9.55
N MET A 115 7.13 5.22 -8.36
CA MET A 115 6.05 4.53 -7.67
C MET A 115 4.66 4.85 -8.25
N PRO A 116 3.75 3.84 -8.34
CA PRO A 116 4.02 2.41 -8.17
C PRO A 116 4.94 1.88 -9.29
N THR A 117 5.96 1.10 -8.92
CA THR A 117 6.94 0.57 -9.89
C THR A 117 6.30 -0.35 -10.94
N PRO A 118 6.95 -0.61 -12.09
CA PRO A 118 6.42 -1.54 -13.10
C PRO A 118 6.08 -2.93 -12.55
N SER A 119 6.87 -3.45 -11.60
CA SER A 119 6.63 -4.74 -10.94
C SER A 119 5.33 -4.70 -10.13
N ILE A 120 5.13 -3.63 -9.37
CA ILE A 120 3.95 -3.40 -8.53
C ILE A 120 2.69 -3.25 -9.40
N ARG A 121 2.77 -2.43 -10.46
CA ARG A 121 1.68 -2.25 -11.42
C ARG A 121 1.32 -3.55 -12.12
N THR A 122 2.31 -4.31 -12.57
CA THR A 122 2.11 -5.62 -13.23
C THR A 122 1.41 -6.58 -12.29
N ALA A 123 1.84 -6.64 -11.03
CA ALA A 123 1.21 -7.49 -10.03
C ALA A 123 -0.24 -7.09 -9.77
N ALA A 124 -0.53 -5.79 -9.60
CA ALA A 124 -1.90 -5.29 -9.41
C ALA A 124 -2.78 -5.63 -10.62
N ARG A 125 -2.29 -5.35 -11.84
CA ARG A 125 -2.99 -5.60 -13.10
C ARG A 125 -3.32 -7.08 -13.30
N ALA A 126 -2.36 -7.97 -13.10
CA ALA A 126 -2.58 -9.43 -13.23
C ALA A 126 -3.70 -9.93 -12.31
N ARG A 127 -3.89 -9.27 -11.17
CA ARG A 127 -4.91 -9.65 -10.20
C ARG A 127 -6.25 -9.03 -10.51
N ILE A 128 -6.27 -7.78 -10.93
CA ILE A 128 -7.48 -7.12 -11.46
C ILE A 128 -8.05 -7.98 -12.60
N GLN A 129 -7.18 -8.48 -13.48
CA GLN A 129 -7.56 -9.41 -14.53
C GLN A 129 -8.09 -10.75 -14.00
N ALA A 130 -7.44 -11.34 -12.99
CA ALA A 130 -7.94 -12.57 -12.36
C ALA A 130 -9.31 -12.39 -11.68
N THR A 131 -9.59 -11.19 -11.17
CA THR A 131 -10.83 -10.84 -10.45
C THR A 131 -11.98 -10.48 -11.38
N PHE A 132 -11.72 -9.69 -12.42
CA PHE A 132 -12.77 -9.17 -13.31
C PHE A 132 -12.93 -9.94 -14.62
N GLY A 133 -12.11 -10.98 -14.85
CA GLY A 133 -12.18 -11.84 -16.02
C GLY A 133 -11.06 -11.60 -17.04
N ALA A 134 -10.63 -12.66 -17.71
CA ALA A 134 -9.56 -12.61 -18.72
C ALA A 134 -10.01 -11.97 -20.05
N ASP A 135 -11.30 -11.68 -20.20
CA ASP A 135 -11.94 -11.06 -21.36
C ASP A 135 -11.80 -9.53 -21.40
N LYS A 136 -11.19 -8.94 -20.35
CA LYS A 136 -10.93 -7.51 -20.25
C LYS A 136 -9.82 -7.07 -21.20
N GLY A 137 -10.11 -6.05 -22.01
CA GLY A 137 -9.13 -5.42 -22.90
C GLY A 137 -8.03 -4.69 -22.12
N ASP A 138 -6.89 -4.47 -22.78
CA ASP A 138 -5.73 -3.88 -22.12
C ASP A 138 -5.96 -2.45 -21.61
N GLU A 139 -6.76 -1.66 -22.33
CA GLU A 139 -7.13 -0.29 -21.94
C GLU A 139 -8.04 -0.30 -20.70
N GLU A 140 -9.00 -1.23 -20.63
CA GLU A 140 -9.89 -1.37 -19.47
C GLU A 140 -9.10 -1.76 -18.23
N LEU A 141 -8.20 -2.74 -18.33
CA LEU A 141 -7.33 -3.15 -17.23
C LEU A 141 -6.42 -2.02 -16.73
N GLU A 142 -6.02 -1.10 -17.62
CA GLU A 142 -5.22 0.06 -17.25
C GLU A 142 -6.02 1.08 -16.45
N ILE A 143 -7.27 1.35 -16.86
CA ILE A 143 -8.20 2.21 -16.11
C ILE A 143 -8.41 1.66 -14.70
N TRP A 144 -8.71 0.37 -14.58
CA TRP A 144 -8.89 -0.30 -13.29
C TRP A 144 -7.61 -0.23 -12.42
N THR A 145 -6.45 -0.44 -13.03
CA THR A 145 -5.16 -0.40 -12.32
C THR A 145 -4.86 1.01 -11.80
N ASN A 146 -5.11 2.05 -12.60
CA ASN A 146 -4.93 3.44 -12.18
C ASN A 146 -5.89 3.82 -11.06
N TYR A 147 -7.15 3.41 -11.18
CA TYR A 147 -8.15 3.63 -10.14
C TYR A 147 -7.77 2.96 -8.81
N TYR A 148 -7.26 1.73 -8.83
CA TYR A 148 -6.75 1.04 -7.63
C TYR A 148 -5.71 1.88 -6.85
N PHE A 149 -4.73 2.48 -7.55
CA PHE A 149 -3.71 3.29 -6.88
C PHE A 149 -4.26 4.63 -6.37
N LYS A 150 -5.27 5.21 -7.03
CA LYS A 150 -5.97 6.40 -6.51
C LYS A 150 -6.76 6.12 -5.23
N VAL A 151 -7.32 4.93 -5.13
CA VAL A 151 -7.97 4.46 -3.92
C VAL A 151 -6.97 4.22 -2.79
N ARG A 152 -5.82 3.56 -3.07
CA ARG A 152 -4.70 3.41 -2.10
C ARG A 152 -4.23 4.76 -1.57
N GLU A 153 -3.97 5.72 -2.48
CA GLU A 153 -3.53 7.08 -2.15
C GLU A 153 -4.49 7.76 -1.17
N TRP A 154 -5.80 7.68 -1.45
CA TRP A 154 -6.82 8.21 -0.55
C TRP A 154 -6.86 7.45 0.79
N GLY A 155 -6.82 6.12 0.77
CA GLY A 155 -6.92 5.26 1.96
C GLY A 155 -5.85 5.54 3.03
N ILE A 156 -4.67 6.01 2.63
CA ILE A 156 -3.57 6.34 3.56
C ILE A 156 -3.86 7.59 4.39
N THR A 157 -4.72 8.47 3.88
CA THR A 157 -5.17 9.68 4.59
C THR A 157 -6.27 9.41 5.61
N VAL A 158 -6.76 8.18 5.67
CA VAL A 158 -7.78 7.75 6.62
C VAL A 158 -7.09 7.30 7.91
N GLU A 159 -7.41 7.96 9.02
CA GLU A 159 -6.87 7.60 10.34
C GLU A 159 -7.52 6.33 10.90
N ASP A 160 -8.86 6.24 10.82
CA ASP A 160 -9.63 5.05 11.19
C ASP A 160 -10.26 4.44 9.93
N PRO A 161 -9.89 3.22 9.50
CA PRO A 161 -10.52 2.53 8.37
C PRO A 161 -12.05 2.50 8.45
N HIS A 162 -12.65 2.47 9.65
CA HIS A 162 -14.10 2.52 9.84
C HIS A 162 -14.73 3.85 9.39
N ASP A 163 -13.95 4.94 9.34
CA ASP A 163 -14.41 6.24 8.85
C ASP A 163 -14.68 6.27 7.34
N ILE A 164 -14.15 5.30 6.59
CA ILE A 164 -14.41 5.20 5.14
C ILE A 164 -15.91 5.07 4.87
N MET A 165 -16.64 4.36 5.75
CA MET A 165 -18.09 4.22 5.65
C MET A 165 -18.85 5.54 5.85
N PHE A 166 -18.24 6.54 6.48
CA PHE A 166 -18.81 7.88 6.66
C PHE A 166 -18.32 8.89 5.61
N LYS A 167 -17.36 8.51 4.76
CA LYS A 167 -16.80 9.35 3.68
C LYS A 167 -17.29 8.92 2.28
N LEU A 168 -18.54 8.43 2.20
CA LEU A 168 -19.13 7.91 0.95
C LEU A 168 -19.14 8.94 -0.19
N ASP A 169 -19.29 10.23 0.11
CA ASP A 169 -19.25 11.29 -0.91
C ASP A 169 -17.88 11.36 -1.60
N LYS A 170 -16.79 11.21 -0.84
CA LYS A 170 -15.44 11.22 -1.41
C LYS A 170 -15.17 9.96 -2.21
N LEU A 171 -15.63 8.82 -1.71
CA LEU A 171 -15.55 7.55 -2.43
C LEU A 171 -16.34 7.62 -3.74
N HIS A 172 -17.52 8.22 -3.74
CA HIS A 172 -18.32 8.46 -4.94
C HIS A 172 -17.60 9.35 -5.95
N GLU A 173 -16.98 10.46 -5.51
CA GLU A 173 -16.17 11.32 -6.36
C GLU A 173 -15.01 10.55 -7.02
N LEU A 174 -14.32 9.71 -6.25
CA LEU A 174 -13.24 8.87 -6.76
C LEU A 174 -13.75 7.89 -7.83
N HIS A 175 -14.90 7.25 -7.58
CA HIS A 175 -15.52 6.33 -8.53
C HIS A 175 -15.90 7.04 -9.83
N GLN A 176 -16.52 8.21 -9.75
CA GLN A 176 -16.96 8.94 -10.93
C GLN A 176 -15.76 9.41 -11.77
N THR A 177 -14.77 10.01 -11.11
CA THR A 177 -13.67 10.71 -11.77
C THR A 177 -12.64 9.75 -12.36
N TYR A 178 -12.25 8.72 -11.62
CA TYR A 178 -11.09 7.89 -11.97
C TYR A 178 -11.46 6.52 -12.53
N LEU A 179 -12.75 6.17 -12.53
CA LEU A 179 -13.23 4.90 -13.05
C LEU A 179 -14.35 5.07 -14.07
N ILE A 180 -15.50 5.65 -13.67
CA ILE A 180 -16.69 5.69 -14.54
C ILE A 180 -16.46 6.57 -15.77
N ALA A 181 -16.01 7.82 -15.58
CA ALA A 181 -15.77 8.71 -16.71
C ALA A 181 -14.74 8.11 -17.72
N PRO A 182 -13.57 7.60 -17.29
CA PRO A 182 -12.64 6.92 -18.20
C PRO A 182 -13.24 5.70 -18.92
N LEU A 183 -14.06 4.88 -18.24
CA LEU A 183 -14.72 3.75 -18.89
C LEU A 183 -15.74 4.19 -19.94
N MET A 184 -16.51 5.26 -19.68
CA MET A 184 -17.45 5.83 -20.65
C MET A 184 -16.75 6.40 -21.89
N GLU A 185 -15.62 7.08 -21.69
CA GLU A 185 -14.80 7.64 -22.78
C GLU A 185 -14.22 6.56 -23.69
N ASN A 186 -14.09 5.31 -23.20
CA ASN A 186 -13.60 4.16 -23.95
C ASN A 186 -14.75 3.24 -24.43
N ASP A 187 -15.98 3.75 -24.51
CA ASP A 187 -17.18 3.04 -24.98
C ASP A 187 -17.46 1.70 -24.24
N VAL A 188 -16.97 1.57 -23.00
CA VAL A 188 -17.19 0.37 -22.19
C VAL A 188 -18.60 0.44 -21.59
N GLU A 189 -19.42 -0.59 -21.81
CA GLU A 189 -20.79 -0.63 -21.29
C GLU A 189 -20.80 -0.75 -19.75
N ILE A 190 -21.34 0.27 -19.07
CA ILE A 190 -21.26 0.39 -17.60
C ILE A 190 -22.40 -0.32 -16.86
N SER A 191 -23.46 -0.70 -17.58
CA SER A 191 -24.68 -1.30 -17.03
C SER A 191 -24.44 -2.57 -16.20
N GLY A 192 -23.30 -3.25 -16.41
CA GLY A 192 -22.88 -4.44 -15.67
C GLY A 192 -21.88 -4.24 -14.53
N PHE A 193 -21.41 -3.02 -14.24
CA PHE A 193 -20.30 -2.80 -13.27
C PHE A 193 -20.72 -2.50 -11.84
N HIS A 194 -22.02 -2.45 -11.53
CA HIS A 194 -22.49 -2.06 -10.20
C HIS A 194 -21.87 -2.89 -9.07
N THR A 195 -21.67 -4.17 -9.31
CA THR A 195 -21.05 -5.08 -8.34
C THR A 195 -19.55 -4.85 -8.21
N GLN A 196 -18.85 -4.62 -9.32
CA GLN A 196 -17.42 -4.28 -9.36
C GLN A 196 -17.10 -2.94 -8.68
N ILE A 197 -17.99 -1.96 -8.84
CA ILE A 197 -17.84 -0.66 -8.19
C ILE A 197 -18.00 -0.78 -6.66
N VAL A 198 -18.98 -1.55 -6.18
CA VAL A 198 -19.17 -1.81 -4.73
C VAL A 198 -18.01 -2.62 -4.16
N GLN A 199 -17.55 -3.62 -4.89
CA GLN A 199 -16.36 -4.41 -4.57
C GLN A 199 -15.13 -3.53 -4.33
N ILE A 200 -14.92 -2.49 -5.15
CA ILE A 200 -13.75 -1.61 -4.98
C ILE A 200 -13.94 -0.62 -3.84
N GLY A 201 -15.14 -0.12 -3.65
CA GLY A 201 -15.47 0.61 -2.42
C GLY A 201 -15.09 -0.18 -1.17
N MET A 202 -15.42 -1.48 -1.13
CA MET A 202 -15.04 -2.37 -0.02
C MET A 202 -13.53 -2.65 0.04
N SER A 203 -12.85 -2.80 -1.10
CA SER A 203 -11.38 -2.95 -1.09
C SER A 203 -10.65 -1.74 -0.54
N THR A 204 -11.27 -0.56 -0.60
CA THR A 204 -10.72 0.67 -0.02
C THR A 204 -10.62 0.54 1.49
N PHE A 205 -11.64 -0.04 2.13
CA PHE A 205 -11.65 -0.34 3.55
C PHE A 205 -10.50 -1.30 3.91
N PHE A 206 -10.37 -2.41 3.19
CA PHE A 206 -9.29 -3.37 3.42
C PHE A 206 -7.90 -2.77 3.16
N MET A 207 -7.74 -1.94 2.13
CA MET A 207 -6.49 -1.24 1.86
C MET A 207 -6.10 -0.27 2.98
N ALA A 208 -7.07 0.41 3.58
CA ALA A 208 -6.83 1.26 4.74
C ALA A 208 -6.42 0.41 5.96
N GLU A 209 -7.08 -0.72 6.21
CA GLU A 209 -6.67 -1.65 7.28
C GLU A 209 -5.26 -2.21 7.05
N HIS A 210 -4.88 -2.59 5.82
CA HIS A 210 -3.53 -3.07 5.53
C HIS A 210 -2.48 -1.98 5.75
N THR A 211 -2.79 -0.75 5.34
CA THR A 211 -1.93 0.41 5.58
C THR A 211 -1.75 0.62 7.08
N GLN A 212 -2.84 0.50 7.85
CA GLN A 212 -2.82 0.66 9.29
C GLN A 212 -1.93 -0.36 9.98
N VAL A 213 -1.94 -1.63 9.52
CA VAL A 213 -0.99 -2.65 10.01
C VAL A 213 0.45 -2.16 9.88
N PHE A 214 0.89 -1.71 8.70
CA PHE A 214 2.25 -1.23 8.53
C PHE A 214 2.54 0.00 9.39
N LYS A 215 1.62 0.97 9.46
CA LYS A 215 1.78 2.15 10.31
C LYS A 215 1.95 1.77 11.78
N GLU A 216 1.16 0.84 12.30
CA GLU A 216 1.26 0.37 13.68
C GLU A 216 2.61 -0.29 13.96
N VAL A 217 3.04 -1.22 13.10
CA VAL A 217 4.34 -1.88 13.27
C VAL A 217 5.49 -0.88 13.16
N TRP A 218 5.45 0.04 12.20
CA TRP A 218 6.46 1.07 12.04
C TRP A 218 6.51 1.98 13.28
N HIS A 219 5.36 2.39 13.82
CA HIS A 219 5.30 3.16 15.08
C HIS A 219 5.96 2.41 16.25
N GLU A 220 5.71 1.11 16.39
CA GLU A 220 6.34 0.31 17.43
C GLU A 220 7.87 0.30 17.27
N ARG A 221 8.37 0.15 16.03
CA ARG A 221 9.81 0.20 15.73
C ARG A 221 10.43 1.55 16.06
N LEU A 222 9.77 2.64 15.68
CA LEU A 222 10.24 4.00 15.96
C LEU A 222 10.40 4.27 17.46
N LYS A 223 9.49 3.72 18.27
CA LYS A 223 9.56 3.81 19.74
C LYS A 223 10.73 3.02 20.33
N MET A 224 11.04 1.86 19.76
CA MET A 224 12.11 0.99 20.27
C MET A 224 13.50 1.45 19.85
N ASP A 225 13.67 1.85 18.59
CA ASP A 225 14.99 2.09 17.98
C ASP A 225 15.31 3.58 17.78
N GLY A 226 14.35 4.48 18.08
CA GLY A 226 14.44 5.92 17.81
C GLY A 226 14.05 6.27 16.36
N TYR A 227 13.68 7.54 16.11
CA TYR A 227 13.06 7.93 14.85
C TYR A 227 13.90 7.61 13.60
N LEU A 228 15.19 7.94 13.59
CA LEU A 228 16.06 7.70 12.44
C LEU A 228 16.30 6.21 12.18
N SER A 229 16.70 5.47 13.22
CA SER A 229 16.96 4.03 13.09
C SER A 229 15.69 3.26 12.72
N GLY A 230 14.55 3.62 13.34
CA GLY A 230 13.26 3.01 13.03
C GLY A 230 12.81 3.31 11.60
N LEU A 231 12.96 4.53 11.08
CA LEU A 231 12.62 4.85 9.68
C LEU A 231 13.49 4.08 8.68
N LEU A 232 14.80 4.01 8.94
CA LEU A 232 15.71 3.22 8.12
C LEU A 232 15.35 1.73 8.16
N TRP A 233 15.00 1.21 9.34
CA TRP A 233 14.52 -0.15 9.49
C TRP A 233 13.28 -0.40 8.64
N CYS A 234 12.29 0.49 8.67
CA CYS A 234 11.05 0.36 7.89
C CYS A 234 11.32 0.38 6.38
N ALA A 235 12.19 1.27 5.92
CA ALA A 235 12.62 1.35 4.52
C ALA A 235 13.36 0.07 4.06
N ILE A 236 14.09 -0.61 4.95
CA ILE A 236 14.82 -1.85 4.64
C ILE A 236 13.91 -3.09 4.73
N ALA A 237 13.04 -3.15 5.72
CA ALA A 237 12.18 -4.31 5.98
C ALA A 237 11.05 -4.40 4.95
N THR A 238 10.46 -3.26 4.59
CA THR A 238 9.28 -3.16 3.73
C THR A 238 9.49 -2.10 2.62
N PRO A 239 10.51 -2.23 1.74
CA PRO A 239 10.91 -1.17 0.81
C PRO A 239 9.82 -0.74 -0.17
N ALA A 240 8.99 -1.68 -0.64
CA ALA A 240 7.89 -1.39 -1.56
C ALA A 240 6.74 -0.63 -0.87
N GLU A 241 6.32 -1.02 0.34
CA GLU A 241 5.27 -0.29 1.06
C GLU A 241 5.78 1.06 1.55
N PHE A 242 7.03 1.13 2.03
CA PHE A 242 7.67 2.38 2.42
C PHE A 242 7.77 3.37 1.26
N GLY A 243 8.25 2.91 0.11
CA GLY A 243 8.35 3.74 -1.09
C GLY A 243 6.99 4.18 -1.62
N LEU A 244 6.01 3.27 -1.66
CA LEU A 244 4.66 3.58 -2.14
C LEU A 244 4.01 4.62 -1.23
N MET A 245 4.09 4.45 0.09
CA MET A 245 3.53 5.39 1.04
C MET A 245 4.20 6.77 0.95
N ARG A 246 5.55 6.82 0.90
CA ARG A 246 6.29 8.07 0.70
C ARG A 246 5.91 8.77 -0.60
N SER A 247 5.58 8.04 -1.67
CA SER A 247 5.24 8.62 -2.98
C SER A 247 3.95 9.45 -3.01
N PHE A 248 3.06 9.28 -2.03
CA PHE A 248 1.82 10.06 -1.94
C PHE A 248 2.00 11.44 -1.28
N PHE A 249 3.20 11.76 -0.81
CA PHE A 249 3.50 13.03 -0.15
C PHE A 249 4.41 13.90 -1.00
N THR A 250 4.08 15.19 -1.08
CA THR A 250 4.88 16.17 -1.81
C THR A 250 6.27 16.34 -1.21
N ASP A 251 6.38 16.28 0.12
CA ASP A 251 7.65 16.44 0.84
C ASP A 251 7.77 15.45 2.01
N MET A 252 9.01 15.31 2.49
CA MET A 252 9.35 14.38 3.56
C MET A 252 8.74 14.80 4.92
N THR A 253 8.48 16.08 5.14
CA THR A 253 7.88 16.59 6.38
C THR A 253 6.45 16.07 6.53
N ALA A 254 5.64 16.15 5.47
CA ALA A 254 4.27 15.66 5.49
C ALA A 254 4.20 14.14 5.69
N PHE A 255 5.13 13.40 5.09
CA PHE A 255 5.26 11.95 5.30
C PHE A 255 5.66 11.61 6.74
N GLN A 256 6.63 12.32 7.30
CA GLN A 256 7.06 12.12 8.69
C GLN A 256 5.97 12.46 9.70
N ALA A 257 5.18 13.51 9.45
CA ALA A 257 4.04 13.85 10.31
C ALA A 257 3.06 12.68 10.42
N LEU A 258 2.74 12.00 9.30
CA LEU A 258 1.88 10.81 9.31
C LEU A 258 2.44 9.65 10.16
N ILE A 259 3.77 9.52 10.20
CA ILE A 259 4.47 8.39 10.83
C ILE A 259 4.89 8.69 12.28
N PHE A 260 4.91 9.95 12.68
CA PHE A 260 5.29 10.35 14.03
C PHE A 260 4.08 10.75 14.87
N GLU A 261 3.05 11.33 14.25
CA GLU A 261 1.86 11.77 14.97
C GLU A 261 0.85 10.62 15.06
N ARG A 262 0.73 10.06 16.26
CA ARG A 262 -0.40 9.19 16.60
C ARG A 262 -1.60 10.08 16.96
N PRO A 263 -2.81 9.85 16.43
CA PRO A 263 -4.01 10.42 17.03
C PRO A 263 -4.12 9.85 18.46
N GLY A 264 -3.94 10.72 19.47
CA GLY A 264 -4.22 10.36 20.87
C GLY A 264 -3.02 10.14 21.81
N LEU A 265 -1.78 10.50 21.46
CA LEU A 265 -0.67 10.60 22.41
C LEU A 265 -0.10 12.03 22.43
N GLN A 266 -0.85 12.94 23.05
CA GLN A 266 -0.23 14.02 23.80
C GLN A 266 0.10 13.45 25.18
N GLU A 267 1.39 13.19 25.44
CA GLU A 267 1.93 13.13 26.80
C GLU A 267 2.81 14.36 27.04
#